data_AF-A0A496ZPW4-F1
#
_entry.id   AF-A0A496ZPW4-F1
#
_cell.length_a   1.000
_cell.length_b   1.000
_cell.length_c   1.000
_cell.angle_alpha   90.00
_cell.angle_beta   90.00
_cell.angle_gamma   90.00
#
_symmetry.space_group_name_H-M   'P 1'
#
loop_
_entity.id
_entity.type
_entity.pdbx_description
1 polymer ?
#
loop_
_entity_poly.entity_id
_entity_poly.type
_entity_poly.pdbx_seq_one_letter_code
_entity_poly.pdbx_strand_id
1 'polypeptide(L)'
;MKKYLFILLIISLLIIIACDRFEHKFEPDVQTENCIIEFFNTFADSIATFPANIPGIMTLYHDDYSNNGTTKQDMEDFYTSFTLINTPITLSATLIDTTLNNEIEWRLIATELSGSVFMDTTFTDVLLPTGDSFLFYGNQADMKNIVVELFTGQWCTYCPNAEDALHNLKIQYGSRISYVEYHFNDYLASNTSPITYYPVTGFPFCIVNGNALSFVGAETVEEAQDNIENAMIPLLQEQPLISLSDLQAAVTDTLLTGSIKIELDTSLTSYNLKLVAVLLDDSNDQYLNHHGDPHLNIALHRTTLDISSHDLSEPVTFEIQNLDDLPVWYINNNAGLPDDLSLVIWIQFLEDEYNQDTCTIYNVIQVSL
;
A
#
# COMPACT_ATOMS: atom_id res chain seq x y z
N MET A 1 -33.40 59.96 34.06
CA MET A 1 -34.14 58.83 33.44
C MET A 1 -34.11 58.85 31.91
N LYS A 2 -34.48 59.94 31.20
CA LYS A 2 -34.51 59.97 29.72
C LYS A 2 -33.18 59.66 29.00
N LYS A 3 -32.03 60.07 29.56
CA LYS A 3 -30.70 59.78 28.97
C LYS A 3 -30.32 58.28 29.03
N TYR A 4 -30.63 57.61 30.13
CA TYR A 4 -30.33 56.17 30.28
C TYR A 4 -31.23 55.30 29.40
N LEU A 5 -32.49 55.72 29.19
CA LEU A 5 -33.41 55.05 28.28
C LEU A 5 -32.93 55.12 26.82
N PHE A 6 -32.35 56.24 26.42
CA PHE A 6 -31.81 56.42 25.07
C PHE A 6 -30.55 55.58 24.82
N ILE A 7 -29.69 55.44 25.83
CA ILE A 7 -28.49 54.60 25.77
C ILE A 7 -28.88 53.12 25.68
N LEU A 8 -29.85 52.66 26.47
CA LEU A 8 -30.37 51.29 26.40
C LEU A 8 -30.99 50.98 25.03
N LEU A 9 -31.69 51.95 24.43
CA LEU A 9 -32.27 51.78 23.10
C LEU A 9 -31.20 51.65 22.00
N ILE A 10 -30.12 52.43 22.08
CA ILE A 10 -28.98 52.32 21.16
C ILE A 10 -28.25 50.99 21.32
N ILE A 11 -28.04 50.53 22.56
CA ILE A 11 -27.39 49.24 22.84
C ILE A 11 -28.25 48.08 22.32
N SER A 12 -29.56 48.10 22.54
CA SER A 12 -30.47 47.09 21.95
C SER A 12 -30.46 47.11 20.43
N LEU A 13 -30.41 48.29 19.80
CA LEU A 13 -30.35 48.39 18.34
C LEU A 13 -29.03 47.83 17.79
N LEU A 14 -27.91 48.09 18.48
CA LEU A 14 -26.59 47.56 18.11
C LEU A 14 -26.51 46.03 18.25
N ILE A 15 -27.19 45.44 19.25
CA ILE A 15 -27.21 43.98 19.43
C ILE A 15 -28.02 43.30 18.32
N ILE A 16 -29.12 43.91 17.86
CA ILE A 16 -29.92 43.37 16.74
C ILE A 16 -29.13 43.41 15.42
N ILE A 17 -28.35 44.48 15.18
CA ILE A 17 -27.52 44.60 13.97
C ILE A 17 -26.26 43.72 14.07
N ALA A 18 -25.77 43.42 15.28
CA ALA A 18 -24.60 42.56 15.48
C ALA A 18 -24.89 41.06 15.25
N CYS A 19 -26.14 40.61 15.44
CA CYS A 19 -26.53 39.22 15.18
C CYS A 19 -26.75 38.91 13.68
N ASP A 20 -26.88 39.92 12.82
CA ASP A 20 -27.11 39.76 11.37
C ASP A 20 -25.81 39.82 10.55
N ARG A 21 -24.64 39.80 11.20
CA ARG A 21 -23.33 39.93 10.54
C ARG A 21 -22.60 38.60 10.32
N PHE A 22 -23.17 37.47 10.73
CA PHE A 22 -22.44 36.20 10.72
C PHE A 22 -23.21 34.99 10.16
N GLU A 23 -24.32 35.17 9.45
CA GLU A 23 -24.76 34.15 8.48
C GLU A 23 -24.07 34.38 7.13
N HIS A 24 -22.74 34.19 7.13
CA HIS A 24 -22.04 33.90 5.89
C HIS A 24 -22.18 32.41 5.62
N LYS A 25 -23.15 32.04 4.77
CA LYS A 25 -22.98 30.82 3.98
C LYS A 25 -21.79 31.09 3.06
N PHE A 26 -20.64 30.53 3.41
CA PHE A 26 -19.49 30.51 2.52
C PHE A 26 -19.83 29.55 1.38
N GLU A 27 -20.46 30.08 0.33
CA GLU A 27 -20.49 29.39 -0.96
C GLU A 27 -19.06 29.42 -1.53
N PRO A 28 -18.58 28.32 -2.12
CA PRO A 28 -17.29 28.32 -2.82
C PRO A 28 -17.19 29.47 -3.82
N ASP A 29 -16.00 30.06 -3.94
CA ASP A 29 -15.75 30.99 -5.02
C ASP A 29 -15.84 30.21 -6.34
N VAL A 30 -16.89 30.48 -7.12
CA VAL A 30 -17.21 29.84 -8.40
C VAL A 30 -16.00 29.87 -9.37
N GLN A 31 -15.09 30.83 -9.22
CA GLN A 31 -13.85 30.86 -10.03
C GLN A 31 -12.89 29.73 -9.68
N THR A 32 -12.72 29.42 -8.39
CA THR A 32 -11.83 28.35 -7.93
C THR A 32 -12.33 26.98 -8.37
N GLU A 33 -13.64 26.74 -8.27
CA GLU A 33 -14.27 25.48 -8.71
C GLU A 33 -14.08 25.22 -10.22
N ASN A 34 -14.25 26.26 -11.05
CA ASN A 34 -14.00 26.14 -12.50
C ASN A 34 -12.54 25.81 -12.81
N CYS A 35 -11.58 26.41 -12.11
CA CYS A 35 -10.16 26.12 -12.31
C CYS A 35 -9.78 24.68 -11.88
N ILE A 36 -10.41 24.14 -10.84
CA ILE A 36 -10.23 22.73 -10.44
C ILE A 36 -10.77 21.79 -11.52
N ILE A 37 -11.96 22.07 -12.06
CA ILE A 37 -12.54 21.27 -13.15
C ILE A 37 -11.66 21.32 -14.40
N GLU A 38 -11.14 22.49 -14.78
CA GLU A 38 -10.21 22.65 -15.90
C GLU A 38 -8.90 21.87 -15.69
N PHE A 39 -8.32 21.95 -14.50
CA PHE A 39 -7.15 21.15 -14.12
C PHE A 39 -7.46 19.65 -14.25
N PHE A 40 -8.58 19.19 -13.68
CA PHE A 40 -8.92 17.77 -13.69
C PHE A 40 -9.21 17.25 -15.10
N ASN A 41 -9.83 18.06 -15.97
CA ASN A 41 -10.00 17.69 -17.38
C ASN A 41 -8.64 17.50 -18.08
N THR A 42 -7.65 18.35 -17.77
CA THR A 42 -6.28 18.20 -18.29
C THR A 42 -5.63 16.90 -17.79
N PHE A 43 -5.86 16.54 -16.53
CA PHE A 43 -5.45 15.26 -15.97
C PHE A 43 -6.14 14.08 -16.67
N ALA A 44 -7.47 14.11 -16.79
CA ALA A 44 -8.25 13.05 -17.44
C ALA A 44 -7.85 12.85 -18.92
N ASP A 45 -7.60 13.93 -19.65
CA ASP A 45 -7.09 13.87 -21.03
C ASP A 45 -5.69 13.24 -21.09
N SER A 46 -4.83 13.53 -20.09
CA SER A 46 -3.51 12.91 -19.98
C SER A 46 -3.62 11.41 -19.69
N ILE A 47 -4.50 11.02 -18.76
CA ILE A 47 -4.82 9.61 -18.44
C ILE A 47 -5.33 8.86 -19.67
N ALA A 48 -6.18 9.48 -20.50
CA ALA A 48 -6.72 8.86 -21.71
C ALA A 48 -5.66 8.51 -22.78
N THR A 49 -4.44 9.04 -22.64
CA THR A 49 -3.29 8.73 -23.51
C THR A 49 -2.34 7.65 -22.93
N PHE A 50 -2.69 7.08 -21.77
CA PHE A 50 -1.98 5.96 -21.16
C PHE A 50 -1.83 4.76 -22.13
N PRO A 51 -0.70 4.02 -22.12
CA PRO A 51 0.50 4.20 -21.28
C PRO A 51 1.55 5.16 -21.83
N ALA A 52 1.35 5.73 -23.02
CA ALA A 52 2.40 6.45 -23.73
C ALA A 52 2.87 7.75 -23.04
N ASN A 53 2.12 8.26 -22.04
CA ASN A 53 2.33 9.56 -21.44
C ASN A 53 2.45 9.54 -19.90
N ILE A 54 2.96 8.45 -19.29
CA ILE A 54 3.23 8.41 -17.83
C ILE A 54 4.04 9.63 -17.37
N PRO A 55 5.17 10.02 -18.03
CA PRO A 55 5.91 11.22 -17.63
C PRO A 55 5.07 12.51 -17.65
N GLY A 56 4.15 12.64 -18.61
CA GLY A 56 3.23 13.77 -18.70
C GLY A 56 2.21 13.79 -17.58
N ILE A 57 1.64 12.63 -17.22
CA ILE A 57 0.76 12.48 -16.06
C ILE A 57 1.49 12.92 -14.79
N MET A 58 2.74 12.49 -14.61
CA MET A 58 3.54 12.83 -13.43
C MET A 58 3.91 14.31 -13.30
N THR A 59 3.82 15.10 -14.38
CA THR A 59 3.98 16.57 -14.29
C THR A 59 2.85 17.27 -13.55
N LEU A 60 1.69 16.61 -13.39
CA LEU A 60 0.52 17.13 -12.68
C LEU A 60 0.58 16.86 -11.16
N TYR A 61 1.61 16.13 -10.70
CA TYR A 61 1.89 15.89 -9.29
C TYR A 61 2.98 16.83 -8.81
N HIS A 62 2.78 17.46 -7.65
CA HIS A 62 3.80 18.25 -6.98
C HIS A 62 4.97 17.36 -6.53
N ASP A 63 6.19 17.89 -6.52
CA ASP A 63 7.38 17.09 -6.14
C ASP A 63 7.30 16.55 -4.71
N ASP A 64 6.66 17.29 -3.81
CA ASP A 64 6.35 16.88 -2.44
C ASP A 64 4.98 16.17 -2.29
N TYR A 65 4.45 15.57 -3.37
CA TYR A 65 3.19 14.82 -3.29
C TYR A 65 3.30 13.69 -2.26
N SER A 66 2.36 13.67 -1.31
CA SER A 66 2.19 12.59 -0.35
C SER A 66 0.72 12.47 0.03
N ASN A 67 0.13 11.30 -0.24
CA ASN A 67 -1.26 11.01 0.09
C ASN A 67 -1.35 9.71 0.87
N ASN A 68 -1.67 9.78 2.17
CA ASN A 68 -1.66 8.61 3.06
C ASN A 68 -0.35 7.80 3.00
N GLY A 69 0.80 8.48 2.93
CA GLY A 69 2.12 7.87 2.77
C GLY A 69 2.52 7.53 1.33
N THR A 70 1.60 7.51 0.37
CA THR A 70 1.91 7.29 -1.05
C THR A 70 2.55 8.52 -1.67
N THR A 71 3.78 8.40 -2.15
CA THR A 71 4.60 9.47 -2.71
C THR A 71 4.38 9.65 -4.22
N LYS A 72 4.95 10.72 -4.79
CA LYS A 72 4.95 10.92 -6.26
C LYS A 72 5.59 9.74 -7.00
N GLN A 73 6.67 9.18 -6.47
CA GLN A 73 7.32 8.02 -7.05
C GLN A 73 6.40 6.80 -7.01
N ASP A 74 5.72 6.57 -5.88
CA ASP A 74 4.76 5.46 -5.78
C ASP A 74 3.61 5.58 -6.78
N MET A 75 3.16 6.81 -7.09
CA MET A 75 2.15 7.03 -8.13
C MET A 75 2.69 6.76 -9.55
N GLU A 76 3.95 7.07 -9.82
CA GLU A 76 4.60 6.70 -11.08
C GLU A 76 4.72 5.18 -11.22
N ASP A 77 5.11 4.50 -10.13
CA ASP A 77 5.21 3.05 -10.06
C ASP A 77 3.81 2.40 -10.22
N PHE A 78 2.78 2.99 -9.62
CA PHE A 78 1.37 2.59 -9.79
C PHE A 78 0.96 2.63 -11.27
N TYR A 79 1.19 3.74 -11.98
CA TYR A 79 0.86 3.81 -13.41
C TYR A 79 1.71 2.84 -14.24
N THR A 80 2.99 2.70 -13.90
CA THR A 80 3.91 1.79 -14.59
C THR A 80 3.50 0.33 -14.41
N SER A 81 2.94 -0.05 -13.27
CA SER A 81 2.51 -1.43 -12.99
C SER A 81 1.50 -1.96 -14.01
N PHE A 82 0.57 -1.13 -14.50
CA PHE A 82 -0.39 -1.52 -15.53
C PHE A 82 0.26 -1.85 -16.88
N THR A 83 1.50 -1.41 -17.13
CA THR A 83 2.25 -1.75 -18.35
C THR A 83 2.88 -3.14 -18.30
N LEU A 84 2.96 -3.72 -17.10
CA LEU A 84 3.49 -5.08 -16.86
C LEU A 84 2.40 -6.15 -16.97
N ILE A 85 1.14 -5.74 -17.05
CA ILE A 85 0.00 -6.65 -17.25
C ILE A 85 0.05 -7.17 -18.69
N ASN A 86 -0.11 -8.49 -18.85
CA ASN A 86 -0.03 -9.17 -20.14
C ASN A 86 -1.17 -8.79 -21.12
N THR A 87 -2.23 -8.14 -20.62
CA THR A 87 -3.35 -7.62 -21.40
C THR A 87 -3.26 -6.09 -21.48
N PRO A 88 -3.51 -5.47 -22.66
CA PRO A 88 -3.50 -4.02 -22.74
C PRO A 88 -4.62 -3.39 -21.91
N ILE A 89 -4.24 -2.45 -21.05
CA ILE A 89 -5.14 -1.70 -20.17
C ILE A 89 -5.35 -0.28 -20.70
N THR A 90 -6.59 0.18 -20.61
CA THR A 90 -6.97 1.60 -20.78
C THR A 90 -7.39 2.18 -19.45
N LEU A 91 -7.05 3.45 -19.21
CA LEU A 91 -7.40 4.16 -17.99
C LEU A 91 -8.38 5.29 -18.29
N SER A 92 -9.29 5.55 -17.36
CA SER A 92 -10.16 6.72 -17.38
C SER A 92 -10.30 7.31 -15.99
N ALA A 93 -10.22 8.64 -15.89
CA ALA A 93 -10.36 9.37 -14.65
C ALA A 93 -11.59 10.27 -14.68
N THR A 94 -12.36 10.30 -13.60
CA THR A 94 -13.58 11.13 -13.48
C THR A 94 -13.57 11.87 -12.15
N LEU A 95 -13.79 13.19 -12.18
CA LEU A 95 -14.00 13.99 -10.97
C LEU A 95 -15.39 13.70 -10.40
N ILE A 96 -15.47 13.35 -9.11
CA ILE A 96 -16.73 13.05 -8.41
C ILE A 96 -17.20 14.28 -7.64
N ASP A 97 -16.33 14.83 -6.79
CA ASP A 97 -16.66 15.94 -5.90
C ASP A 97 -15.45 16.85 -5.65
N THR A 98 -15.73 18.08 -5.22
CA THR A 98 -14.72 19.09 -4.84
C THR A 98 -15.17 19.82 -3.58
N THR A 99 -14.26 20.03 -2.64
CA THR A 99 -14.53 20.80 -1.42
C THR A 99 -13.87 22.17 -1.44
N LEU A 100 -14.26 23.03 -0.49
CA LEU A 100 -13.72 24.38 -0.29
C LEU A 100 -12.22 24.42 -0.01
N ASN A 101 -11.61 23.31 0.41
CA ASN A 101 -10.20 23.23 0.79
C ASN A 101 -9.32 22.66 -0.33
N ASN A 102 -9.80 22.70 -1.58
CA ASN A 102 -9.17 22.06 -2.73
C ASN A 102 -9.02 20.54 -2.58
N GLU A 103 -9.81 19.93 -1.69
CA GLU A 103 -9.90 18.47 -1.63
C GLU A 103 -10.82 18.02 -2.76
N ILE A 104 -10.43 16.94 -3.42
CA ILE A 104 -11.20 16.35 -4.51
C ILE A 104 -11.43 14.88 -4.25
N GLU A 105 -12.59 14.40 -4.66
CA GLU A 105 -12.87 12.99 -4.80
C GLU A 105 -12.89 12.66 -6.29
N TRP A 106 -12.13 11.66 -6.71
CA TRP A 106 -12.05 11.28 -8.11
C TRP A 106 -11.93 9.78 -8.26
N ARG A 107 -12.38 9.27 -9.41
CA ARG A 107 -12.45 7.84 -9.70
C ARG A 107 -11.51 7.49 -10.84
N LEU A 108 -10.75 6.43 -10.68
CA LEU A 108 -9.96 5.80 -11.73
C LEU A 108 -10.58 4.45 -12.09
N ILE A 109 -10.79 4.22 -13.37
CA ILE A 109 -11.23 2.93 -13.89
C ILE A 109 -10.17 2.42 -14.85
N ALA A 110 -9.66 1.22 -14.59
CA ALA A 110 -8.81 0.47 -15.50
C ALA A 110 -9.66 -0.60 -16.21
N THR A 111 -9.62 -0.61 -17.54
CA THR A 111 -10.43 -1.51 -18.36
C THR A 111 -9.56 -2.21 -19.39
N GLU A 112 -9.69 -3.52 -19.47
CA GLU A 112 -9.04 -4.33 -20.50
C GLU A 112 -9.65 -4.08 -21.89
N LEU A 113 -8.95 -4.49 -22.95
CA LEU A 113 -9.52 -4.51 -24.31
C LEU A 113 -10.80 -5.35 -24.45
N SER A 114 -10.98 -6.34 -23.56
CA SER A 114 -12.18 -7.19 -23.49
C SER A 114 -13.43 -6.40 -23.06
N GLY A 115 -13.24 -5.25 -22.41
CA GLY A 115 -14.28 -4.46 -21.75
C GLY A 115 -14.48 -4.83 -20.27
N SER A 116 -13.76 -5.83 -19.76
CA SER A 116 -13.76 -6.16 -18.33
C SER A 116 -13.09 -5.05 -17.53
N VAL A 117 -13.71 -4.69 -16.40
CA VAL A 117 -13.13 -3.74 -15.45
C VAL A 117 -12.11 -4.50 -14.62
N PHE A 118 -10.85 -4.10 -14.74
CA PHE A 118 -9.74 -4.65 -13.96
C PHE A 118 -9.66 -3.98 -12.58
N MET A 119 -9.86 -2.65 -12.55
CA MET A 119 -9.82 -1.88 -11.32
C MET A 119 -10.84 -0.74 -11.37
N ASP A 120 -11.46 -0.49 -10.23
CA ASP A 120 -12.40 0.59 -10.02
C ASP A 120 -12.18 1.22 -8.64
N THR A 121 -11.42 2.32 -8.61
CA THR A 121 -10.94 2.90 -7.35
C THR A 121 -11.31 4.36 -7.24
N THR A 122 -11.77 4.75 -6.05
CA THR A 122 -12.03 6.14 -5.69
C THR A 122 -10.91 6.65 -4.81
N PHE A 123 -10.36 7.80 -5.20
CA PHE A 123 -9.29 8.50 -4.53
C PHE A 123 -9.82 9.78 -3.91
N THR A 124 -9.32 10.09 -2.72
CA THR A 124 -9.42 11.43 -2.14
C THR A 124 -8.04 12.06 -2.21
N ASP A 125 -7.94 13.27 -2.75
CA ASP A 125 -6.69 13.99 -2.91
C ASP A 125 -6.85 15.47 -2.55
N VAL A 126 -5.73 16.16 -2.37
CA VAL A 126 -5.68 17.60 -2.10
C VAL A 126 -4.87 18.27 -3.19
N LEU A 127 -5.43 19.33 -3.77
CA LEU A 127 -4.77 20.11 -4.80
C LEU A 127 -4.04 21.33 -4.21
N LEU A 128 -2.81 21.57 -4.66
CA LEU A 128 -2.06 22.77 -4.34
C LEU A 128 -2.22 23.80 -5.47
N PRO A 129 -2.74 25.02 -5.19
CA PRO A 129 -2.81 26.07 -6.17
C PRO A 129 -1.41 26.47 -6.65
N THR A 130 -1.26 26.56 -7.95
CA THR A 130 -0.12 27.21 -8.62
C THR A 130 -0.60 28.54 -9.20
N GLY A 131 0.30 29.35 -9.78
CA GLY A 131 -0.07 30.68 -10.28
C GLY A 131 -1.30 30.68 -11.21
N ASP A 132 -1.40 29.70 -12.11
CA ASP A 132 -2.44 29.62 -13.14
C ASP A 132 -3.19 28.26 -13.18
N SER A 133 -2.89 27.33 -12.26
CA SER A 133 -3.47 25.97 -12.27
C SER A 133 -3.35 25.30 -10.89
N PHE A 134 -3.38 23.97 -10.84
CA PHE A 134 -3.16 23.16 -9.64
C PHE A 134 -2.14 22.07 -9.90
N LEU A 135 -1.67 21.45 -8.81
CA LEU A 135 -0.96 20.17 -8.82
C LEU A 135 -1.58 19.27 -7.76
N PHE A 136 -1.60 17.96 -8.00
CA PHE A 136 -1.86 17.00 -6.93
C PHE A 136 -0.79 17.17 -5.85
N TYR A 137 -1.24 17.29 -4.61
CA TYR A 137 -0.37 17.45 -3.44
C TYR A 137 -0.60 16.35 -2.41
N GLY A 138 -1.79 15.74 -2.37
CA GLY A 138 -2.13 14.73 -1.39
C GLY A 138 -2.37 15.32 0.00
N ASN A 139 -3.00 14.53 0.86
CA ASN A 139 -3.40 14.99 2.19
C ASN A 139 -2.25 15.13 3.21
N GLN A 140 -1.02 14.76 2.82
CA GLN A 140 0.19 14.81 3.65
C GLN A 140 0.07 13.99 4.95
N ALA A 141 -0.93 13.12 5.04
CA ALA A 141 -1.07 12.18 6.13
C ALA A 141 -0.14 11.00 5.88
N ASP A 142 0.41 10.46 6.96
CA ASP A 142 1.11 9.18 6.94
C ASP A 142 0.16 8.10 7.46
N MET A 143 0.01 7.03 6.69
CA MET A 143 -0.88 5.92 7.01
C MET A 143 -0.10 4.62 6.91
N LYS A 144 -0.48 3.66 7.76
CA LYS A 144 0.17 2.37 7.86
C LYS A 144 0.19 1.62 6.53
N ASN A 145 1.33 1.03 6.19
CA ASN A 145 1.40 0.00 5.16
C ASN A 145 1.15 -1.36 5.80
N ILE A 146 0.58 -2.26 5.03
CA ILE A 146 0.23 -3.60 5.48
C ILE A 146 0.91 -4.65 4.64
N VAL A 147 1.12 -5.82 5.24
CA VAL A 147 1.60 -6.99 4.54
C VAL A 147 0.57 -8.11 4.62
N VAL A 148 0.42 -8.85 3.52
CA VAL A 148 -0.37 -10.08 3.48
C VAL A 148 0.55 -11.26 3.23
N GLU A 149 0.57 -12.21 4.16
CA GLU A 149 1.28 -13.48 3.96
C GLU A 149 0.28 -14.50 3.38
N LEU A 150 0.44 -14.87 2.11
CA LEU A 150 -0.33 -15.93 1.46
C LEU A 150 0.40 -17.26 1.60
N PHE A 151 -0.34 -18.29 1.98
CA PHE A 151 0.15 -19.67 1.99
C PHE A 151 -0.54 -20.44 0.87
N THR A 152 0.27 -20.95 -0.06
CA THR A 152 -0.17 -21.52 -1.34
C THR A 152 0.58 -22.82 -1.68
N GLY A 153 0.25 -23.43 -2.82
CA GLY A 153 1.05 -24.47 -3.44
C GLY A 153 0.62 -24.80 -4.86
N GLN A 154 1.55 -25.23 -5.71
CA GLN A 154 1.32 -25.54 -7.13
C GLN A 154 0.22 -26.59 -7.38
N TRP A 155 0.01 -27.48 -6.40
CA TRP A 155 -0.98 -28.56 -6.46
C TRP A 155 -2.41 -28.10 -6.14
N CYS A 156 -2.59 -26.87 -5.65
CA CYS A 156 -3.84 -26.37 -5.09
C CYS A 156 -4.73 -25.72 -6.16
N THR A 157 -5.90 -26.31 -6.41
CA THR A 157 -6.83 -25.83 -7.44
C THR A 157 -7.40 -24.43 -7.17
N TYR A 158 -7.59 -24.05 -5.90
CA TYR A 158 -8.18 -22.76 -5.53
C TYR A 158 -7.16 -21.66 -5.25
N CYS A 159 -5.87 -21.99 -5.25
CA CYS A 159 -4.81 -21.05 -4.93
C CYS A 159 -4.59 -19.97 -6.00
N PRO A 160 -4.66 -20.27 -7.32
CA PRO A 160 -4.49 -19.25 -8.35
C PRO A 160 -5.41 -18.04 -8.19
N ASN A 161 -6.68 -18.25 -7.81
CA ASN A 161 -7.61 -17.14 -7.60
C ASN A 161 -7.18 -16.21 -6.45
N ALA A 162 -6.53 -16.74 -5.41
CA ALA A 162 -6.00 -15.95 -4.30
C ALA A 162 -4.68 -15.24 -4.66
N GLU A 163 -3.83 -15.88 -5.46
CA GLU A 163 -2.60 -15.30 -6.02
C GLU A 163 -2.95 -14.10 -6.91
N ASP A 164 -3.86 -14.29 -7.88
CA ASP A 164 -4.36 -13.23 -8.77
C ASP A 164 -5.02 -12.09 -7.99
N ALA A 165 -5.82 -12.43 -6.96
CA ALA A 165 -6.45 -11.42 -6.11
C ALA A 165 -5.41 -10.55 -5.39
N LEU A 166 -4.37 -11.13 -4.81
CA LEU A 166 -3.30 -10.34 -4.17
C LEU A 166 -2.50 -9.52 -5.17
N HIS A 167 -2.25 -10.06 -6.35
CA HIS A 167 -1.59 -9.30 -7.41
C HIS A 167 -2.42 -8.08 -7.84
N ASN A 168 -3.72 -8.27 -8.06
CA ASN A 168 -4.65 -7.18 -8.37
C ASN A 168 -4.67 -6.12 -7.25
N LEU A 169 -4.69 -6.56 -5.99
CA LEU A 169 -4.65 -5.66 -4.84
C LEU A 169 -3.32 -4.91 -4.73
N LYS A 170 -2.20 -5.56 -5.00
CA LYS A 170 -0.88 -4.89 -5.04
C LYS A 170 -0.84 -3.82 -6.11
N ILE A 171 -1.42 -4.07 -7.29
CA ILE A 171 -1.56 -3.06 -8.34
C ILE A 171 -2.51 -1.94 -7.88
N GLN A 172 -3.63 -2.27 -7.22
CA GLN A 172 -4.63 -1.30 -6.77
C GLN A 172 -4.17 -0.33 -5.70
N TYR A 173 -3.40 -0.81 -4.71
CA TYR A 173 -2.98 0.01 -3.57
C TYR A 173 -1.47 0.33 -3.59
N GLY A 174 -0.73 -0.16 -4.58
CA GLY A 174 0.67 0.20 -4.82
C GLY A 174 1.58 -0.11 -3.63
N SER A 175 2.33 0.89 -3.16
CA SER A 175 3.26 0.75 -2.04
C SER A 175 2.58 0.54 -0.67
N ARG A 176 1.26 0.79 -0.56
CA ARG A 176 0.52 0.62 0.70
C ARG A 176 0.32 -0.84 1.11
N ILE A 177 0.48 -1.77 0.17
CA ILE A 177 0.39 -3.20 0.41
C ILE A 177 1.69 -3.86 -0.05
N SER A 178 2.23 -4.74 0.77
CA SER A 178 3.16 -5.78 0.34
C SER A 178 2.50 -7.14 0.51
N TYR A 179 2.92 -8.13 -0.26
CA TYR A 179 2.49 -9.50 0.00
C TYR A 179 3.62 -10.47 -0.27
N VAL A 180 3.49 -11.66 0.32
CA VAL A 180 4.49 -12.72 0.29
C VAL A 180 3.79 -14.04 0.04
N GLU A 181 4.26 -14.82 -0.94
CA GLU A 181 3.75 -16.16 -1.23
C GLU A 181 4.65 -17.23 -0.62
N TYR A 182 4.17 -17.88 0.44
CA TYR A 182 4.81 -19.06 1.02
C TYR A 182 4.24 -20.33 0.42
N HIS A 183 5.08 -21.01 -0.35
CA HIS A 183 4.75 -22.30 -0.93
C HIS A 183 4.91 -23.46 0.06
N PHE A 184 4.03 -24.46 -0.06
CA PHE A 184 4.02 -25.64 0.80
C PHE A 184 4.02 -26.96 0.01
N ASN A 185 4.99 -27.82 0.33
CA ASN A 185 5.13 -29.19 -0.20
C ASN A 185 5.15 -29.26 -1.74
N ASP A 186 5.74 -28.29 -2.42
CA ASP A 186 5.98 -28.28 -3.86
C ASP A 186 7.44 -27.87 -4.18
N TYR A 187 7.74 -27.55 -5.44
CA TYR A 187 9.10 -27.17 -5.82
C TYR A 187 9.50 -25.81 -5.26
N LEU A 188 8.56 -24.88 -5.11
CA LEU A 188 8.78 -23.48 -4.72
C LEU A 188 8.89 -23.29 -3.20
N ALA A 189 8.61 -24.33 -2.42
CA ALA A 189 8.66 -24.27 -0.96
C ALA A 189 10.06 -23.91 -0.40
N SER A 190 10.09 -22.89 0.47
CA SER A 190 11.26 -22.52 1.28
C SER A 190 11.28 -23.23 2.62
N ASN A 191 12.47 -23.57 3.11
CA ASN A 191 12.69 -24.16 4.44
C ASN A 191 12.43 -23.17 5.61
N THR A 192 12.29 -21.88 5.31
CA THR A 192 12.08 -20.81 6.30
C THR A 192 10.61 -20.36 6.41
N SER A 193 9.69 -21.03 5.73
CA SER A 193 8.26 -20.74 5.80
C SER A 193 7.74 -20.79 7.24
N PRO A 194 6.99 -19.76 7.71
CA PRO A 194 6.45 -19.73 9.06
C PRO A 194 5.15 -20.53 9.20
N ILE A 195 4.78 -21.35 8.22
CA ILE A 195 3.46 -22.00 8.17
C ILE A 195 3.08 -22.79 9.43
N THR A 196 4.05 -23.42 10.09
CA THR A 196 3.84 -24.23 11.30
C THR A 196 3.51 -23.39 12.54
N TYR A 197 3.75 -22.08 12.49
CA TYR A 197 3.36 -21.14 13.54
C TYR A 197 1.85 -20.90 13.58
N TYR A 198 1.20 -20.92 12.41
CA TYR A 198 -0.23 -20.63 12.29
C TYR A 198 -1.08 -21.90 12.46
N PRO A 199 -2.19 -21.86 13.22
CA PRO A 199 -3.01 -23.04 13.51
C PRO A 199 -3.96 -23.40 12.36
N VAL A 200 -3.43 -23.64 11.16
CA VAL A 200 -4.21 -23.79 9.92
C VAL A 200 -4.02 -25.18 9.30
N THR A 201 -5.08 -25.73 8.70
CA THR A 201 -5.08 -27.09 8.13
C THR A 201 -5.47 -27.16 6.65
N GLY A 202 -5.62 -26.02 5.96
CA GLY A 202 -6.06 -25.97 4.56
C GLY A 202 -5.48 -24.78 3.81
N PHE A 203 -5.53 -24.83 2.48
CA PHE A 203 -4.97 -23.84 1.55
C PHE A 203 -6.01 -23.47 0.48
N PRO A 204 -5.95 -22.25 -0.11
CA PRO A 204 -5.09 -21.14 0.32
C PRO A 204 -5.62 -20.46 1.59
N PHE A 205 -4.72 -19.86 2.36
CA PHE A 205 -5.08 -18.96 3.45
C PHE A 205 -4.11 -17.78 3.52
N CYS A 206 -4.60 -16.65 4.01
CA CYS A 206 -3.82 -15.45 4.23
C CYS A 206 -3.75 -15.10 5.72
N ILE A 207 -2.63 -14.50 6.12
CA ILE A 207 -2.51 -13.75 7.36
C ILE A 207 -2.36 -12.27 6.98
N VAL A 208 -3.43 -11.51 7.20
CA VAL A 208 -3.43 -10.06 6.94
C VAL A 208 -2.88 -9.36 8.17
N ASN A 209 -1.76 -8.67 7.99
CA ASN A 209 -1.12 -7.82 8.99
C ASN A 209 -0.84 -8.55 10.34
N GLY A 210 -0.55 -9.85 10.29
CA GLY A 210 -0.10 -10.66 11.42
C GLY A 210 -1.19 -11.22 12.35
N ASN A 211 -2.44 -10.74 12.27
CA ASN A 211 -3.55 -11.20 13.13
C ASN A 211 -4.82 -11.64 12.40
N ALA A 212 -5.09 -11.09 11.21
CA ALA A 212 -6.33 -11.38 10.51
C ALA A 212 -6.15 -12.62 9.61
N LEU A 213 -6.40 -13.78 10.20
CA LEU A 213 -6.42 -15.05 9.47
C LEU A 213 -7.68 -15.13 8.60
N SER A 214 -7.48 -15.31 7.30
CA SER A 214 -8.54 -15.42 6.30
C SER A 214 -8.32 -16.66 5.44
N PHE A 215 -9.32 -17.55 5.37
CA PHE A 215 -9.34 -18.60 4.34
C PHE A 215 -9.84 -17.97 3.05
N VAL A 216 -9.02 -18.03 2.00
CA VAL A 216 -9.26 -17.29 0.75
C VAL A 216 -9.42 -18.21 -0.46
N GLY A 217 -9.73 -19.49 -0.22
CA GLY A 217 -10.11 -20.41 -1.29
C GLY A 217 -11.46 -20.00 -1.85
N ALA A 218 -11.48 -19.55 -3.11
CA ALA A 218 -12.67 -19.03 -3.78
C ALA A 218 -12.79 -19.60 -5.19
N GLU A 219 -14.02 -19.59 -5.74
CA GLU A 219 -14.28 -20.06 -7.10
C GLU A 219 -13.90 -18.99 -8.15
N THR A 220 -13.83 -17.71 -7.77
CA THR A 220 -13.39 -16.61 -8.64
C THR A 220 -12.38 -15.69 -7.96
N VAL A 221 -11.63 -14.94 -8.78
CA VAL A 221 -10.66 -13.95 -8.32
C VAL A 221 -11.34 -12.84 -7.52
N GLU A 222 -12.52 -12.38 -7.96
CA GLU A 222 -13.26 -11.29 -7.30
C GLU A 222 -13.71 -11.69 -5.89
N GLU A 223 -14.16 -12.93 -5.69
CA GLU A 223 -14.52 -13.43 -4.36
C GLU A 223 -13.29 -13.53 -3.44
N ALA A 224 -12.14 -13.98 -3.94
CA ALA A 224 -10.91 -13.99 -3.16
C ALA A 224 -10.47 -12.55 -2.80
N GLN A 225 -10.55 -11.63 -3.76
CA GLN A 225 -10.22 -10.22 -3.59
C GLN A 225 -11.09 -9.55 -2.52
N ASP A 226 -12.42 -9.69 -2.61
CA ASP A 226 -13.36 -9.14 -1.62
C ASP A 226 -13.04 -9.64 -0.21
N ASN A 227 -12.71 -10.93 -0.06
CA ASN A 227 -12.36 -11.51 1.25
C ASN A 227 -11.09 -10.91 1.85
N ILE A 228 -10.08 -10.63 1.03
CA ILE A 228 -8.82 -10.01 1.46
C ILE A 228 -9.04 -8.52 1.76
N GLU A 229 -9.71 -7.79 0.88
CA GLU A 229 -10.01 -6.37 1.04
C GLU A 229 -10.79 -6.08 2.32
N ASN A 230 -11.78 -6.90 2.65
CA ASN A 230 -12.58 -6.73 3.86
C ASN A 230 -11.73 -6.76 5.14
N ALA A 231 -10.64 -7.54 5.16
CA ALA A 231 -9.70 -7.59 6.29
C ALA A 231 -8.70 -6.42 6.26
N MET A 232 -8.39 -5.92 5.07
CA MET A 232 -7.32 -4.95 4.83
C MET A 232 -7.77 -3.49 4.93
N ILE A 233 -8.93 -3.14 4.37
CA ILE A 233 -9.39 -1.75 4.25
C ILE A 233 -9.38 -1.02 5.60
N PRO A 234 -9.87 -1.61 6.71
CA PRO A 234 -9.81 -0.94 8.01
C PRO A 234 -8.39 -0.59 8.46
N LEU A 235 -7.42 -1.45 8.15
CA LEU A 235 -6.02 -1.29 8.54
C LEU A 235 -5.31 -0.20 7.74
N LEU A 236 -5.69 -0.03 6.46
CA LEU A 236 -5.14 1.01 5.59
C LEU A 236 -5.55 2.44 6.01
N GLN A 237 -6.52 2.57 6.92
CA GLN A 237 -6.97 3.84 7.50
C GLN A 237 -6.29 4.14 8.86
N GLU A 238 -5.43 3.23 9.36
CA GLU A 238 -4.71 3.42 10.62
C GLU A 238 -3.45 4.26 10.41
N GLN A 239 -3.13 5.11 11.39
CA GLN A 239 -1.82 5.76 11.45
C GLN A 239 -0.74 4.74 11.86
N PRO A 240 0.48 4.84 11.32
CA PRO A 240 1.55 3.94 11.71
C PRO A 240 1.98 4.23 13.15
N LEU A 241 2.05 3.19 13.98
CA LEU A 241 2.67 3.27 15.31
C LEU A 241 4.18 3.01 15.27
N ILE A 242 4.69 2.52 14.14
CA ILE A 242 6.10 2.31 13.88
C ILE A 242 6.44 2.88 12.50
N SER A 243 7.42 3.77 12.44
CA SER A 243 7.94 4.30 11.19
C SER A 243 9.22 3.54 10.78
N LEU A 244 9.32 3.25 9.49
CA LEU A 244 10.45 2.56 8.88
C LEU A 244 11.07 3.46 7.82
N SER A 245 12.37 3.74 7.94
CA SER A 245 13.08 4.63 7.04
C SER A 245 14.54 4.24 6.87
N ASP A 246 15.24 4.91 5.96
CA ASP A 246 16.67 4.76 5.70
C ASP A 246 17.11 3.29 5.49
N LEU A 247 16.26 2.50 4.84
CA LEU A 247 16.60 1.12 4.48
C LEU A 247 17.78 1.11 3.51
N GLN A 248 18.83 0.39 3.90
CA GLN A 248 19.96 0.06 3.05
C GLN A 248 20.10 -1.45 3.03
N ALA A 249 20.25 -2.02 1.84
CA ALA A 249 20.49 -3.44 1.65
C ALA A 249 21.60 -3.65 0.61
N ALA A 250 22.38 -4.70 0.80
CA ALA A 250 23.38 -5.15 -0.15
C ALA A 250 23.33 -6.67 -0.21
N VAL A 251 23.28 -7.20 -1.44
CA VAL A 251 23.21 -8.63 -1.72
C VAL A 251 24.50 -9.11 -2.36
N THR A 252 24.91 -10.32 -1.97
CA THR A 252 25.97 -11.12 -2.56
C THR A 252 25.43 -12.53 -2.78
N ASP A 253 26.17 -13.38 -3.49
CA ASP A 253 25.75 -14.77 -3.79
C ASP A 253 25.41 -15.60 -2.53
N THR A 254 25.93 -15.24 -1.35
CA THR A 254 25.77 -16.04 -0.12
C THR A 254 25.06 -15.29 1.02
N LEU A 255 24.96 -13.96 0.92
CA LEU A 255 24.58 -13.11 2.04
C LEU A 255 23.88 -11.85 1.56
N LEU A 256 22.75 -11.54 2.17
CA LEU A 256 22.17 -10.20 2.18
C LEU A 256 22.42 -9.57 3.55
N THR A 257 22.97 -8.36 3.55
CA THR A 257 23.10 -7.53 4.74
C THR A 257 22.24 -6.28 4.58
N GLY A 258 21.61 -5.83 5.65
CA GLY A 258 20.89 -4.56 5.62
C GLY A 258 20.83 -3.86 6.97
N SER A 259 20.40 -2.60 6.91
CA SER A 259 20.12 -1.77 8.08
C SER A 259 18.87 -0.94 7.84
N ILE A 260 18.06 -0.76 8.87
CA ILE A 260 16.83 0.03 8.79
C ILE A 260 16.66 0.89 10.04
N LYS A 261 16.21 2.13 9.88
CA LYS A 261 15.81 2.99 10.99
C LYS A 261 14.39 2.64 11.41
N ILE A 262 14.21 2.44 12.72
CA ILE A 262 12.93 2.10 13.34
C ILE A 262 12.61 3.16 14.38
N GLU A 263 11.46 3.79 14.26
CA GLU A 263 10.96 4.77 15.23
C GLU A 263 9.63 4.28 15.79
N LEU A 264 9.52 4.21 17.12
CA LEU A 264 8.31 3.80 17.81
C LEU A 264 7.51 5.03 18.24
N ASP A 265 6.20 4.98 18.06
CA ASP A 265 5.31 5.90 18.74
C ASP A 265 5.44 5.74 20.27
N THR A 266 5.22 6.84 20.99
CA THR A 266 5.34 6.90 22.45
C THR A 266 4.39 5.96 23.21
N SER A 267 3.34 5.46 22.56
CA SER A 267 2.43 4.46 23.12
C SER A 267 2.97 3.02 23.10
N LEU A 268 4.03 2.75 22.34
CA LEU A 268 4.63 1.43 22.21
C LEU A 268 5.93 1.27 22.99
N THR A 269 6.29 0.03 23.23
CA THR A 269 7.62 -0.37 23.73
C THR A 269 8.20 -1.41 22.81
N SER A 270 9.52 -1.61 22.82
CA SER A 270 10.17 -2.65 22.03
C SER A 270 9.85 -4.07 22.48
N TYR A 271 9.14 -4.26 23.60
CA TYR A 271 8.86 -5.58 24.17
C TYR A 271 8.16 -6.52 23.17
N ASN A 272 8.77 -7.68 22.92
CA ASN A 272 8.34 -8.70 21.97
C ASN A 272 8.19 -8.22 20.52
N LEU A 273 8.83 -7.09 20.16
CA LEU A 273 8.91 -6.69 18.77
C LEU A 273 10.00 -7.49 18.07
N LYS A 274 9.64 -7.98 16.88
CA LYS A 274 10.54 -8.65 15.96
C LYS A 274 10.62 -7.86 14.66
N LEU A 275 11.82 -7.74 14.12
CA LEU A 275 12.02 -7.40 12.72
C LEU A 275 11.97 -8.69 11.92
N VAL A 276 11.09 -8.74 10.93
CA VAL A 276 11.03 -9.84 9.97
C VAL A 276 11.47 -9.31 8.62
N ALA A 277 12.38 -10.02 7.97
CA ALA A 277 12.83 -9.69 6.63
C ALA A 277 12.68 -10.92 5.74
N VAL A 278 12.09 -10.72 4.55
CA VAL A 278 11.84 -11.78 3.58
C VAL A 278 12.40 -11.38 2.23
N LEU A 279 13.29 -12.23 1.71
CA LEU A 279 13.78 -12.15 0.34
C LEU A 279 12.74 -12.83 -0.59
N LEU A 280 12.33 -12.13 -1.63
CA LEU A 280 11.34 -12.56 -2.60
C LEU A 280 11.94 -12.72 -3.99
N ASP A 281 11.42 -13.68 -4.73
CA ASP A 281 11.44 -13.73 -6.19
C ASP A 281 10.19 -13.01 -6.70
N ASP A 282 10.35 -11.93 -7.45
CA ASP A 282 9.21 -11.13 -7.93
C ASP A 282 8.37 -11.89 -8.95
N SER A 283 8.96 -12.77 -9.77
CA SER A 283 8.21 -13.53 -10.79
C SER A 283 8.87 -14.85 -11.19
N ASN A 284 8.06 -15.91 -11.25
CA ASN A 284 8.49 -17.20 -11.77
C ASN A 284 7.55 -17.75 -12.84
N ASP A 285 8.02 -17.80 -14.08
CA ASP A 285 7.27 -18.36 -15.23
C ASP A 285 7.65 -19.81 -15.56
N GLN A 286 8.63 -20.39 -14.86
CA GLN A 286 9.10 -21.76 -15.10
C GLN A 286 8.24 -22.79 -14.34
N TYR A 287 7.86 -22.47 -13.11
CA TYR A 287 7.05 -23.31 -12.25
C TYR A 287 5.68 -22.68 -12.13
N LEU A 288 4.78 -23.05 -13.03
CA LEU A 288 3.46 -22.44 -13.10
C LEU A 288 2.55 -22.94 -11.97
N ASN A 289 1.53 -22.13 -11.65
CA ASN A 289 0.47 -22.47 -10.72
C ASN A 289 -0.52 -23.49 -11.33
N HIS A 290 -1.58 -23.83 -10.59
CA HIS A 290 -2.55 -24.83 -11.04
C HIS A 290 -3.32 -24.44 -12.31
N HIS A 291 -3.47 -23.14 -12.59
CA HIS A 291 -4.10 -22.62 -13.81
C HIS A 291 -3.12 -22.52 -15.00
N GLY A 292 -1.82 -22.63 -14.73
CA GLY A 292 -0.77 -22.48 -15.74
C GLY A 292 -0.24 -21.05 -15.84
N ASP A 293 -0.48 -20.21 -14.84
CA ASP A 293 0.02 -18.84 -14.76
C ASP A 293 1.31 -18.77 -13.93
N PRO A 294 2.16 -17.75 -14.13
CA PRO A 294 3.36 -17.51 -13.32
C PRO A 294 3.02 -17.25 -11.84
N HIS A 295 3.93 -17.62 -10.94
CA HIS A 295 3.87 -17.19 -9.54
C HIS A 295 4.58 -15.85 -9.35
N LEU A 296 4.19 -15.09 -8.31
CA LEU A 296 4.71 -13.75 -8.03
C LEU A 296 5.04 -13.60 -6.54
N ASN A 297 6.03 -12.77 -6.19
CA ASN A 297 6.40 -12.49 -4.79
C ASN A 297 6.65 -13.76 -3.95
N ILE A 298 7.35 -14.75 -4.51
CA ILE A 298 7.62 -16.04 -3.86
C ILE A 298 8.65 -15.87 -2.75
N ALA A 299 8.33 -16.33 -1.54
CA ALA A 299 9.25 -16.29 -0.41
C ALA A 299 10.43 -17.26 -0.61
N LEU A 300 11.62 -16.70 -0.86
CA LEU A 300 12.85 -17.47 -0.97
C LEU A 300 13.44 -17.75 0.41
N HIS A 301 13.52 -16.73 1.26
CA HIS A 301 14.10 -16.84 2.59
C HIS A 301 13.51 -15.82 3.56
N ARG A 302 13.14 -16.29 4.76
CA ARG A 302 12.64 -15.47 5.87
C ARG A 302 13.61 -15.52 7.04
N THR A 303 13.96 -14.36 7.58
CA THR A 303 14.68 -14.21 8.85
C THR A 303 13.85 -13.44 9.86
N THR A 304 14.12 -13.65 11.15
CA THR A 304 13.44 -12.95 12.24
C THR A 304 14.44 -12.58 13.31
N LEU A 305 14.51 -11.29 13.61
CA LEU A 305 15.40 -10.71 14.62
C LEU A 305 14.58 -10.16 15.78
N ASP A 306 14.91 -10.57 17.00
CA ASP A 306 14.33 -9.98 18.21
C ASP A 306 14.93 -8.59 18.48
N ILE A 307 14.10 -7.55 18.36
CA ILE A 307 14.51 -6.17 18.56
C ILE A 307 14.18 -5.63 19.97
N SER A 308 13.69 -6.49 20.87
CA SER A 308 13.22 -6.07 22.20
C SER A 308 14.28 -5.39 23.06
N SER A 309 15.55 -5.75 22.86
CA SER A 309 16.70 -5.23 23.60
C SER A 309 17.61 -4.32 22.77
N HIS A 310 17.23 -4.00 21.54
CA HIS A 310 18.05 -3.15 20.66
C HIS A 310 17.92 -1.66 21.04
N ASP A 311 19.01 -0.91 20.83
CA ASP A 311 18.98 0.54 20.90
C ASP A 311 18.45 1.10 19.57
N LEU A 312 17.19 1.54 19.57
CA LEU A 312 16.51 2.05 18.37
C LEU A 312 16.90 3.51 18.03
N SER A 313 17.81 4.13 18.79
CA SER A 313 18.37 5.42 18.40
C SER A 313 19.29 5.31 17.18
N GLU A 314 19.89 4.13 16.96
CA GLU A 314 20.69 3.79 15.79
C GLU A 314 19.92 2.84 14.83
N PRO A 315 20.29 2.76 13.54
CA PRO A 315 19.72 1.77 12.63
C PRO A 315 19.93 0.33 13.11
N VAL A 316 18.89 -0.50 13.01
CA VAL A 316 18.96 -1.93 13.34
C VAL A 316 19.49 -2.70 12.13
N THR A 317 20.57 -3.45 12.34
CA THR A 317 21.19 -4.29 11.31
C THR A 317 20.58 -5.69 11.28
N PHE A 318 20.39 -6.25 10.10
CA PHE A 318 19.90 -7.62 9.90
C PHE A 318 20.66 -8.31 8.77
N GLU A 319 20.57 -9.65 8.74
CA GLU A 319 21.23 -10.47 7.73
C GLU A 319 20.33 -11.63 7.30
N ILE A 320 20.38 -11.97 6.01
CA ILE A 320 19.84 -13.22 5.46
C ILE A 320 21.03 -14.03 4.93
N GLN A 321 21.30 -15.15 5.59
CA GLN A 321 22.45 -16.01 5.32
C GLN A 321 22.07 -17.21 4.46
N ASN A 322 23.08 -17.87 3.90
CA ASN A 322 22.93 -19.10 3.10
C ASN A 322 22.10 -18.88 1.82
N LEU A 323 22.33 -17.77 1.13
CA LEU A 323 21.68 -17.53 -0.17
C LEU A 323 22.19 -18.47 -1.28
N ASP A 324 23.30 -19.16 -1.02
CA ASP A 324 23.82 -20.27 -1.82
C ASP A 324 23.09 -21.61 -1.58
N ASP A 325 22.19 -21.67 -0.60
CA ASP A 325 21.31 -22.81 -0.29
C ASP A 325 19.83 -22.47 -0.54
N LEU A 326 19.55 -21.45 -1.37
CA LEU A 326 18.21 -21.23 -1.90
C LEU A 326 17.75 -22.43 -2.75
N PRO A 327 16.42 -22.60 -2.93
CA PRO A 327 15.91 -23.71 -3.72
C PRO A 327 16.59 -23.82 -5.09
N VAL A 328 16.95 -25.05 -5.48
CA VAL A 328 17.75 -25.34 -6.69
C VAL A 328 17.10 -24.78 -7.97
N TRP A 329 15.79 -24.60 -7.98
CA TRP A 329 15.08 -24.01 -9.11
C TRP A 329 15.37 -22.51 -9.29
N TYR A 330 15.73 -21.81 -8.21
CA TYR A 330 15.98 -20.37 -8.22
C TYR A 330 17.43 -20.04 -8.54
N ILE A 331 18.38 -20.81 -7.99
CA ILE A 331 19.81 -20.56 -8.23
C ILE A 331 20.17 -20.93 -9.67
N ASN A 332 20.52 -19.93 -10.48
CA ASN A 332 21.21 -20.17 -11.72
C ASN A 332 22.67 -20.52 -11.41
N ASN A 333 22.97 -21.83 -11.37
CA ASN A 333 24.31 -22.37 -11.05
C ASN A 333 25.47 -21.81 -11.92
N ASN A 334 25.17 -21.09 -13.02
CA ASN A 334 26.16 -20.44 -13.88
C ASN A 334 26.14 -18.91 -13.82
N ALA A 335 25.13 -18.27 -13.22
CA ALA A 335 24.91 -16.81 -13.27
C ALA A 335 24.73 -16.11 -11.91
N GLY A 336 24.56 -16.85 -10.81
CA GLY A 336 24.34 -16.26 -9.48
C GLY A 336 22.86 -16.07 -9.15
N LEU A 337 22.56 -15.13 -8.23
CA LEU A 337 21.20 -14.74 -7.89
C LEU A 337 20.55 -13.98 -9.08
N PRO A 338 19.27 -14.23 -9.40
CA PRO A 338 18.50 -13.46 -10.38
C PRO A 338 18.40 -11.95 -10.07
N ASP A 339 18.07 -11.16 -11.10
CA ASP A 339 18.02 -9.70 -11.05
C ASP A 339 16.68 -9.13 -10.50
N ASP A 340 15.67 -9.98 -10.32
CA ASP A 340 14.29 -9.64 -9.93
C ASP A 340 14.01 -9.97 -8.46
N LEU A 341 14.96 -9.63 -7.61
CA LEU A 341 14.85 -9.79 -6.16
C LEU A 341 14.18 -8.58 -5.51
N SER A 342 13.25 -8.86 -4.60
CA SER A 342 12.71 -7.87 -3.67
C SER A 342 12.96 -8.26 -2.23
N LEU A 343 12.98 -7.25 -1.36
CA LEU A 343 13.10 -7.39 0.08
C LEU A 343 11.89 -6.74 0.75
N VAL A 344 11.14 -7.53 1.51
CA VAL A 344 10.04 -7.05 2.35
C VAL A 344 10.46 -7.12 3.81
N ILE A 345 10.33 -6.01 4.53
CA ILE A 345 10.68 -5.89 5.95
C ILE A 345 9.51 -5.33 6.72
N TRP A 346 9.15 -5.98 7.82
CA TRP A 346 8.12 -5.48 8.72
C TRP A 346 8.50 -5.65 10.18
N ILE A 347 7.83 -4.87 11.04
CA ILE A 347 7.95 -4.99 12.50
C ILE A 347 6.67 -5.58 13.05
N GLN A 348 6.81 -6.66 13.81
CA GLN A 348 5.70 -7.45 14.33
C GLN A 348 5.82 -7.63 15.84
N PHE A 349 4.73 -7.44 16.57
CA PHE A 349 4.59 -8.06 17.88
C PHE A 349 4.33 -9.55 17.69
N LEU A 350 5.23 -10.40 18.19
CA LEU A 350 5.16 -11.84 17.99
C LEU A 350 5.28 -12.57 19.33
N GLU A 351 4.28 -13.40 19.64
CA GLU A 351 4.29 -14.31 20.79
C GLU A 351 4.91 -15.66 20.41
N ASP A 352 5.30 -16.46 21.42
CA ASP A 352 5.84 -17.81 21.20
C ASP A 352 4.82 -18.74 20.49
N GLU A 353 3.53 -18.55 20.78
CA GLU A 353 2.41 -19.22 20.11
C GLU A 353 1.56 -18.18 19.39
N TYR A 354 1.00 -18.54 18.24
CA TYR A 354 0.16 -17.61 17.49
C TYR A 354 -1.09 -17.21 18.28
N ASN A 355 -1.32 -15.91 18.36
CA ASN A 355 -2.49 -15.33 18.98
C ASN A 355 -3.02 -14.20 18.10
N GLN A 356 -4.16 -14.45 17.45
CA GLN A 356 -4.82 -13.48 16.55
C GLN A 356 -5.21 -12.16 17.24
N ASP A 357 -5.32 -12.12 18.57
CA ASP A 357 -5.74 -10.91 19.28
C ASP A 357 -4.55 -9.98 19.58
N THR A 358 -3.33 -10.51 19.55
CA THR A 358 -2.12 -9.78 19.99
C THR A 358 -1.02 -9.72 18.94
N CYS A 359 -0.85 -10.77 18.15
CA CYS A 359 0.16 -10.81 17.08
C CYS A 359 -0.20 -9.80 16.01
N THR A 360 0.58 -8.75 15.82
CA THR A 360 0.22 -7.71 14.86
C THR A 360 1.46 -7.11 14.22
N ILE A 361 1.33 -6.81 12.93
CA ILE A 361 2.35 -6.11 12.16
C ILE A 361 2.04 -4.62 12.25
N TYR A 362 3.03 -3.80 12.62
CA TYR A 362 2.82 -2.37 12.83
C TYR A 362 3.04 -1.54 11.58
N ASN A 363 4.00 -1.95 10.74
CA ASN A 363 4.27 -1.32 9.45
C ASN A 363 5.18 -2.24 8.61
N VAL A 364 5.22 -2.00 7.29
CA VAL A 364 6.04 -2.73 6.32
C VAL A 364 6.66 -1.78 5.30
N ILE A 365 7.84 -2.14 4.81
CA ILE A 365 8.47 -1.55 3.63
C ILE A 365 8.91 -2.67 2.68
N GLN A 366 8.79 -2.42 1.38
CA GLN A 366 9.30 -3.29 0.32
C GLN A 366 10.18 -2.50 -0.63
N VAL A 367 11.30 -3.09 -1.04
CA VAL A 367 12.22 -2.52 -2.02
C VAL A 367 12.70 -3.59 -2.99
N SER A 368 12.90 -3.23 -4.26
CA SER A 368 13.67 -4.05 -5.20
C SER A 368 15.17 -3.92 -4.89
N LEU A 369 15.94 -4.99 -5.09
CA LEU A 369 17.36 -5.09 -4.71
C LEU A 369 18.34 -4.88 -5.86
#